data_AF-A0A560EWT9-F1
#
_entry.id   AF-A0A560EWT9-F1
#
_cell.length_a   1.000
_cell.length_b   1.000
_cell.length_c   1.000
_cell.angle_alpha   90.00
_cell.angle_beta   90.00
_cell.angle_gamma   90.00
#
_symmetry.space_group_name_H-M   'P 1'
#
loop_
_entity.id
_entity.type
_entity.pdbx_description
1 polymer ?
#
loop_
_entity_poly.entity_id
_entity_poly.type
_entity_poly.pdbx_seq_one_letter_code
_entity_poly.pdbx_strand_id
1 'polypeptide(L)'
;MPLISNCTFANPQGAQIPAEPAPTAAPPLAPMQGDHVFGDVVGVVRNALSDIFGGGAVWPTRMANYSGMLAEVWNGMSSIDLGHANTGAPVVTRTGLPEQDQHAHMFGGYASRLRWHLAEVVCAGHANGGEERRIGGVTTRWRGEVLHALDDVLRHLVDETALLAYIRAPNATRQAAPATVVHRAIPLDEAITLAGRTAGPGQAQVQAILNRYQSLPGLLDGLMRRFEGPVKRLDPNTNGWTVLPSA
;
A
#
# COMPACT_ATOMS: atom_id res chain seq x y z
N MET A 1 -23.95 -10.43 -21.80
CA MET A 1 -23.34 -9.42 -22.68
C MET A 1 -22.04 -8.97 -22.04
N PRO A 2 -20.90 -8.87 -22.76
CA PRO A 2 -19.69 -8.35 -22.17
C PRO A 2 -19.82 -6.83 -22.10
N LEU A 3 -20.34 -6.33 -20.98
CA LEU A 3 -20.16 -4.94 -20.60
C LEU A 3 -18.72 -4.79 -20.14
N ILE A 4 -17.86 -4.55 -21.13
CA ILE A 4 -16.52 -3.96 -21.16
C ILE A 4 -15.95 -4.40 -22.52
N SER A 5 -16.36 -3.73 -23.60
CA SER A 5 -15.66 -3.78 -24.89
C SER A 5 -14.64 -2.64 -25.02
N ASN A 6 -14.49 -1.80 -23.99
CA ASN A 6 -13.64 -0.61 -23.95
C ASN A 6 -12.68 -0.56 -22.74
N CYS A 7 -12.26 -1.71 -22.19
CA CYS A 7 -10.98 -1.82 -21.46
C CYS A 7 -9.87 -2.20 -22.45
N THR A 8 -9.83 -1.59 -23.64
CA THR A 8 -8.69 -1.64 -24.56
C THR A 8 -7.47 -0.89 -24.00
N PHE A 9 -7.63 -0.22 -22.86
CA PHE A 9 -6.65 0.62 -22.20
C PHE A 9 -6.26 -0.03 -20.87
N ALA A 10 -5.21 -0.84 -20.94
CA ALA A 10 -4.64 -1.56 -19.80
C ALA A 10 -3.91 -0.60 -18.85
N ASN A 11 -3.83 -0.99 -17.58
CA ASN A 11 -2.86 -0.43 -16.66
C ASN A 11 -1.47 -0.34 -17.35
N PRO A 12 -0.78 0.83 -17.33
CA PRO A 12 0.52 1.00 -17.97
C PRO A 12 1.62 0.06 -17.46
N GLN A 13 1.38 -0.66 -16.35
CA GLN A 13 2.31 -1.61 -15.74
C GLN A 13 2.12 -3.08 -16.21
N GLY A 14 1.14 -3.36 -17.08
CA GLY A 14 0.98 -4.65 -17.74
C GLY A 14 -0.39 -5.31 -17.52
N ALA A 15 -0.84 -6.04 -18.52
CA ALA A 15 -2.14 -6.73 -18.55
C ALA A 15 -2.23 -7.96 -17.60
N GLN A 16 -1.18 -8.26 -16.84
CA GLN A 16 -1.11 -9.43 -15.96
C GLN A 16 -0.84 -9.01 -14.53
N ILE A 17 -1.63 -9.56 -13.60
CA ILE A 17 -1.40 -9.43 -12.17
C ILE A 17 -0.02 -9.99 -11.80
N PRO A 18 0.79 -9.30 -10.96
CA PRO A 18 2.04 -9.84 -10.47
C PRO A 18 1.85 -11.19 -9.78
N ALA A 19 2.79 -12.12 -9.93
CA ALA A 19 2.71 -13.43 -9.27
C ALA A 19 2.68 -13.30 -7.75
N GLU A 20 2.10 -14.29 -7.06
CA GLU A 20 2.18 -14.36 -5.61
C GLU A 20 3.63 -14.59 -5.18
N PRO A 21 4.13 -13.84 -4.17
CA PRO A 21 5.47 -14.04 -3.66
C PRO A 21 5.59 -15.39 -2.95
N ALA A 22 6.74 -16.04 -3.09
CA ALA A 22 7.02 -17.32 -2.45
C ALA A 22 8.04 -17.12 -1.33
N PRO A 23 7.78 -17.55 -0.08
CA PRO A 23 8.72 -17.36 1.03
C PRO A 23 10.11 -17.94 0.78
N THR A 24 10.19 -19.03 0.01
CA THR A 24 11.44 -19.71 -0.36
C THR A 24 12.26 -18.94 -1.41
N ALA A 25 11.67 -17.97 -2.10
CA ALA A 25 12.34 -17.11 -3.08
C ALA A 25 12.85 -15.79 -2.46
N ALA A 26 12.65 -15.60 -1.16
CA ALA A 26 13.05 -14.38 -0.46
C ALA A 26 14.58 -14.17 -0.50
N PRO A 27 15.06 -13.02 -1.04
CA PRO A 27 16.47 -12.70 -1.01
C PRO A 27 16.92 -12.25 0.38
N PRO A 28 18.23 -12.18 0.64
CA PRO A 28 18.76 -11.49 1.81
C PRO A 28 18.48 -9.97 1.76
N LEU A 29 18.34 -9.34 2.92
CA LEU A 29 18.25 -7.88 3.10
C LEU A 29 19.38 -7.17 2.32
N ALA A 30 19.07 -6.02 1.72
CA ALA A 30 20.11 -5.20 1.12
C ALA A 30 21.10 -4.70 2.21
N PRO A 31 22.40 -4.56 1.90
CA PRO A 31 23.34 -3.93 2.82
C PRO A 31 22.85 -2.53 3.20
N MET A 32 22.93 -2.18 4.49
CA MET A 32 22.61 -0.85 5.04
C MET A 32 21.12 -0.48 5.15
N GLN A 33 20.19 -1.37 4.79
CA GLN A 33 18.78 -1.19 5.18
C GLN A 33 18.60 -1.64 6.64
N GLY A 34 18.07 -0.73 7.48
CA GLY A 34 17.59 -1.09 8.82
C GLY A 34 16.36 -1.98 8.72
N ASP A 35 16.05 -2.70 9.79
CA ASP A 35 14.93 -3.63 9.77
C ASP A 35 13.65 -2.85 10.08
N HIS A 36 12.81 -2.71 9.07
CA HIS A 36 11.54 -2.02 9.19
C HIS A 36 10.55 -2.92 9.92
N VAL A 37 10.01 -2.46 11.05
CA VAL A 37 9.00 -3.24 11.79
C VAL A 37 7.72 -3.38 10.97
N PHE A 38 7.39 -2.39 10.14
CA PHE A 38 6.15 -2.35 9.37
C PHE A 38 6.42 -2.07 7.89
N GLY A 39 5.63 -2.69 7.02
CA GLY A 39 5.54 -2.32 5.61
C GLY A 39 4.76 -1.02 5.38
N ASP A 40 5.05 -0.34 4.27
CA ASP A 40 4.50 0.97 3.90
C ASP A 40 3.16 0.89 3.14
N VAL A 41 2.06 0.50 3.81
CA VAL A 41 0.76 0.34 3.15
C VAL A 41 0.21 1.66 2.57
N VAL A 42 0.39 2.77 3.29
CA VAL A 42 -0.03 4.10 2.81
C VAL A 42 0.77 4.49 1.58
N GLY A 43 2.06 4.18 1.51
CA GLY A 43 2.89 4.38 0.32
C GLY A 43 2.42 3.53 -0.88
N VAL A 44 1.99 2.30 -0.64
CA VAL A 44 1.38 1.45 -1.69
C VAL A 44 0.12 2.12 -2.25
N VAL A 45 -0.79 2.56 -1.38
CA VAL A 45 -2.02 3.26 -1.79
C VAL A 45 -1.70 4.61 -2.46
N ARG A 46 -0.71 5.36 -1.94
CA ARG A 46 -0.23 6.61 -2.54
C ARG A 46 0.24 6.40 -3.97
N ASN A 47 1.05 5.36 -4.19
CA ASN A 47 1.59 5.04 -5.51
C ASN A 47 0.47 4.61 -6.46
N ALA A 48 -0.50 3.84 -5.98
CA ALA A 48 -1.68 3.50 -6.77
C ALA A 48 -2.52 4.75 -7.13
N LEU A 49 -2.81 5.64 -6.18
CA LEU A 49 -3.52 6.89 -6.44
C LEU A 49 -2.73 7.79 -7.40
N SER A 50 -1.43 7.88 -7.22
CA SER A 50 -0.54 8.56 -8.17
C SER A 50 -0.71 7.98 -9.57
N ASP A 51 -0.69 6.66 -9.75
CA ASP A 51 -0.89 6.03 -11.05
C ASP A 51 -2.29 6.30 -11.64
N ILE A 52 -3.33 6.23 -10.80
CA ILE A 52 -4.73 6.51 -11.16
C ILE A 52 -4.88 7.95 -11.69
N PHE A 53 -4.25 8.91 -11.02
CA PHE A 53 -4.36 10.34 -11.30
C PHE A 53 -3.23 10.90 -12.20
N GLY A 54 -2.46 10.03 -12.86
CA GLY A 54 -1.51 10.42 -13.91
C GLY A 54 -0.13 10.89 -13.42
N GLY A 55 0.26 10.46 -12.23
CA GLY A 55 1.61 10.58 -11.70
C GLY A 55 2.07 12.00 -11.43
N GLY A 56 3.36 12.10 -11.07
CA GLY A 56 4.05 13.38 -10.85
C GLY A 56 3.56 14.15 -9.62
N ALA A 57 4.09 15.35 -9.40
CA ALA A 57 3.75 16.14 -8.21
C ALA A 57 2.29 16.65 -8.17
N VAL A 58 1.58 16.62 -9.32
CA VAL A 58 0.25 17.22 -9.51
C VAL A 58 -0.88 16.22 -9.29
N TRP A 59 -0.60 14.93 -9.12
CA TRP A 59 -1.63 13.91 -8.87
C TRP A 59 -2.58 14.26 -7.71
N PRO A 60 -2.14 14.87 -6.58
CA PRO A 60 -3.04 15.21 -5.49
C PRO A 60 -4.05 16.30 -5.90
N THR A 61 -3.62 17.29 -6.69
CA THR A 61 -4.49 18.33 -7.24
C THR A 61 -5.52 17.73 -8.18
N ARG A 62 -5.11 16.81 -9.07
CA ARG A 62 -6.02 16.10 -9.97
C ARG A 62 -7.04 15.26 -9.21
N MET A 63 -6.63 14.62 -8.12
CA MET A 63 -7.52 13.87 -7.23
C MET A 63 -8.55 14.81 -6.56
N ALA A 64 -8.10 15.95 -6.03
CA ALA A 64 -9.00 16.93 -5.41
C ALA A 64 -10.02 17.49 -6.43
N ASN A 65 -9.58 17.78 -7.65
CA ASN A 65 -10.46 18.19 -8.76
C ASN A 65 -11.42 17.07 -9.18
N TYR A 66 -11.02 15.80 -9.06
CA TYR A 66 -11.89 14.66 -9.32
C TYR A 66 -12.99 14.57 -8.27
N SER A 67 -12.63 14.68 -6.98
CA SER A 67 -13.57 14.64 -5.86
C SER A 67 -12.92 15.18 -4.57
N GLY A 68 -13.46 16.28 -4.03
CA GLY A 68 -13.00 16.82 -2.74
C GLY A 68 -13.13 15.80 -1.60
N MET A 69 -14.21 15.02 -1.57
CA MET A 69 -14.40 13.97 -0.56
C MET A 69 -13.39 12.82 -0.69
N LEU A 70 -12.95 12.48 -1.91
CA LEU A 70 -11.88 11.50 -2.10
C LEU A 70 -10.57 12.02 -1.50
N ALA A 71 -10.26 13.30 -1.73
CA ALA A 71 -9.09 13.94 -1.15
C ALA A 71 -9.15 14.00 0.38
N GLU A 72 -10.31 14.28 0.97
CA GLU A 72 -10.52 14.24 2.43
C GLU A 72 -10.24 12.85 3.02
N VAL A 73 -10.77 11.79 2.40
CA VAL A 73 -10.52 10.41 2.87
C VAL A 73 -9.04 10.04 2.71
N TRP A 74 -8.39 10.45 1.61
CA TRP A 74 -6.95 10.25 1.41
C TRP A 74 -6.12 10.98 2.47
N ASN A 75 -6.48 12.21 2.83
CA ASN A 75 -5.82 12.95 3.90
C ASN A 75 -5.99 12.23 5.25
N GLY A 76 -7.18 11.68 5.52
CA GLY A 76 -7.42 10.84 6.69
C GLY A 76 -6.53 9.59 6.70
N MET A 77 -6.46 8.86 5.59
CA MET A 77 -5.60 7.67 5.47
C MET A 77 -4.11 8.01 5.60
N SER A 78 -3.65 9.07 4.96
CA SER A 78 -2.23 9.48 5.04
C SER A 78 -1.83 9.96 6.44
N SER A 79 -2.79 10.42 7.25
CA SER A 79 -2.57 10.82 8.65
C SER A 79 -2.42 9.66 9.64
N ILE A 80 -2.71 8.41 9.23
CA ILE A 80 -2.51 7.22 10.08
C ILE A 80 -1.04 7.03 10.50
N ASP A 81 -0.12 7.69 9.80
CA ASP A 81 1.29 7.85 10.13
C ASP A 81 2.01 6.53 10.47
N LEU A 82 2.78 6.09 9.48
CA LEU A 82 3.62 4.90 9.45
C LEU A 82 5.01 5.13 10.07
N GLY A 83 5.19 6.23 10.80
CA GLY A 83 6.49 6.67 11.27
C GLY A 83 7.35 7.33 10.18
N HIS A 84 6.80 7.57 8.99
CA HIS A 84 7.45 8.35 7.92
C HIS A 84 7.39 9.86 8.17
N ALA A 85 6.57 10.34 9.12
CA ALA A 85 6.56 11.73 9.54
C ALA A 85 7.77 12.03 10.46
N ASN A 86 8.94 12.18 9.83
CA ASN A 86 10.17 12.83 10.27
C ASN A 86 10.88 12.45 11.59
N THR A 87 10.31 11.71 12.55
CA THR A 87 11.05 11.18 13.71
C THR A 87 10.17 10.17 14.46
N GLY A 88 10.34 8.87 14.22
CA GLY A 88 9.56 7.86 14.96
C GLY A 88 9.19 6.58 14.22
N ALA A 89 9.69 6.34 13.00
CA ALA A 89 9.55 5.01 12.40
C ALA A 89 10.17 3.96 13.32
N PRO A 90 9.43 2.89 13.67
CA PRO A 90 10.00 1.76 14.37
C PRO A 90 10.89 1.01 13.39
N VAL A 91 12.15 1.43 13.37
CA VAL A 91 13.23 0.83 12.57
C VAL A 91 14.28 0.37 13.55
N VAL A 92 14.74 -0.86 13.37
CA VAL A 92 15.87 -1.40 14.13
C VAL A 92 17.13 -1.18 13.31
N THR A 93 18.08 -0.43 13.86
CA THR A 93 19.40 -0.29 13.24
C THR A 93 20.15 -1.61 13.37
N ARG A 94 20.83 -2.03 12.29
CA ARG A 94 21.55 -3.30 12.23
C ARG A 94 22.94 -3.12 11.65
N THR A 95 23.90 -3.86 12.21
CA THR A 95 25.26 -3.98 11.68
C THR A 95 25.58 -5.44 11.35
N GLY A 96 26.45 -5.67 10.36
CA GLY A 96 26.89 -7.01 9.97
C GLY A 96 26.36 -7.46 8.60
N LEU A 97 26.51 -8.76 8.32
CA LEU A 97 26.12 -9.35 7.04
C LEU A 97 24.59 -9.37 6.85
N PRO A 98 24.10 -9.38 5.60
CA PRO A 98 22.68 -9.56 5.28
C PRO A 98 22.05 -10.82 5.90
N GLU A 99 20.82 -10.69 6.37
CA GLU A 99 19.98 -11.80 6.84
C GLU A 99 18.86 -12.09 5.84
N GLN A 100 18.26 -13.28 5.89
CA GLN A 100 17.18 -13.63 4.97
C GLN A 100 15.92 -12.79 5.25
N ASP A 101 15.34 -12.20 4.20
CA ASP A 101 14.22 -11.27 4.33
C ASP A 101 12.92 -11.76 3.69
N GLN A 102 12.17 -12.58 4.44
CA GLN A 102 10.85 -13.00 3.98
C GLN A 102 9.83 -11.87 4.14
N HIS A 103 9.96 -11.01 5.14
CA HIS A 103 9.01 -9.91 5.37
C HIS A 103 8.95 -8.96 4.18
N ALA A 104 10.06 -8.31 3.81
CA ALA A 104 10.00 -7.31 2.75
C ALA A 104 9.70 -7.96 1.39
N HIS A 105 10.15 -9.19 1.17
CA HIS A 105 9.81 -9.95 -0.04
C HIS A 105 8.31 -10.21 -0.15
N MET A 106 7.70 -10.78 0.89
CA MET A 106 6.27 -11.12 0.89
C MET A 106 5.41 -9.85 0.89
N PHE A 107 5.71 -8.88 1.77
CA PHE A 107 5.03 -7.59 1.78
C PHE A 107 5.13 -6.90 0.43
N GLY A 108 6.33 -6.80 -0.16
CA GLY A 108 6.55 -6.14 -1.45
C GLY A 108 5.82 -6.80 -2.61
N GLY A 109 5.74 -8.13 -2.63
CA GLY A 109 4.97 -8.88 -3.60
C GLY A 109 3.47 -8.61 -3.50
N TYR A 110 2.89 -8.74 -2.31
CA TYR A 110 1.46 -8.46 -2.10
C TYR A 110 1.13 -6.97 -2.25
N ALA A 111 2.02 -6.07 -1.86
CA ALA A 111 1.90 -4.64 -2.10
C ALA A 111 1.81 -4.31 -3.60
N SER A 112 2.62 -4.97 -4.42
CA SER A 112 2.59 -4.81 -5.87
C SER A 112 1.25 -5.30 -6.46
N ARG A 113 0.71 -6.40 -5.93
CA ARG A 113 -0.61 -6.92 -6.31
C ARG A 113 -1.75 -5.98 -5.88
N LEU A 114 -1.71 -5.44 -4.66
CA LEU A 114 -2.68 -4.44 -4.18
C LEU A 114 -2.65 -3.19 -5.07
N ARG A 115 -1.46 -2.65 -5.37
CA ARG A 115 -1.30 -1.52 -6.31
C ARG A 115 -1.89 -1.85 -7.68
N TRP A 116 -1.64 -3.05 -8.19
CA TRP A 116 -2.21 -3.51 -9.46
C TRP A 116 -3.74 -3.50 -9.43
N HIS A 117 -4.37 -4.14 -8.43
CA HIS A 117 -5.83 -4.16 -8.29
C HIS A 117 -6.44 -2.76 -8.13
N LEU A 118 -5.77 -1.87 -7.39
CA LEU A 118 -6.20 -0.47 -7.25
C LEU A 118 -6.11 0.30 -8.58
N ALA A 119 -5.05 0.08 -9.35
CA ALA A 119 -4.88 0.73 -10.64
C ALA A 119 -5.86 0.21 -11.71
N GLU A 120 -6.26 -1.06 -11.64
CA GLU A 120 -7.30 -1.66 -12.51
C GLU A 120 -8.70 -1.06 -12.30
N VAL A 121 -8.94 -0.32 -11.20
CA VAL A 121 -10.16 0.47 -10.99
C VAL A 121 -10.34 1.55 -12.09
N VAL A 122 -9.28 1.80 -12.87
CA VAL A 122 -9.22 2.84 -13.91
C VAL A 122 -8.99 2.21 -15.27
N CYS A 123 -9.76 2.65 -16.27
CA CYS A 123 -9.39 2.47 -17.67
C CYS A 123 -8.52 3.66 -18.08
N ALA A 124 -7.20 3.48 -18.17
CA ALA A 124 -6.25 4.54 -18.52
C ALA A 124 -5.54 4.24 -19.84
N GLY A 125 -5.56 5.16 -20.80
CA GLY A 125 -4.85 5.01 -22.05
C GLY A 125 -4.78 6.27 -22.91
N HIS A 126 -4.50 6.12 -24.21
CA HIS A 126 -4.33 7.24 -25.13
C HIS A 126 -5.39 7.21 -26.23
N ALA A 127 -6.14 8.30 -26.38
CA ALA A 127 -7.11 8.47 -27.46
C ALA A 127 -6.84 9.79 -28.19
N ASN A 128 -6.86 9.77 -29.53
CA ASN A 128 -6.70 10.95 -30.37
C ASN A 128 -5.44 11.81 -30.07
N GLY A 129 -4.33 11.16 -29.69
CA GLY A 129 -3.06 11.84 -29.39
C GLY A 129 -2.97 12.48 -28.00
N GLY A 130 -3.95 12.24 -27.12
CA GLY A 130 -3.94 12.70 -25.72
C GLY A 130 -4.20 11.58 -24.73
N GLU A 131 -3.77 11.78 -23.48
CA GLU A 131 -4.07 10.89 -22.36
C GLU A 131 -5.57 10.94 -22.04
N GLU A 132 -6.26 9.80 -22.11
CA GLU A 132 -7.64 9.64 -21.70
C GLU A 132 -7.70 8.73 -20.46
N ARG A 133 -8.15 9.29 -19.34
CA ARG A 133 -8.37 8.54 -18.08
C ARG A 133 -9.85 8.48 -17.78
N ARG A 134 -10.39 7.27 -17.62
CA ARG A 134 -11.77 7.02 -17.21
C ARG A 134 -11.79 6.32 -15.87
N ILE A 135 -12.37 6.99 -14.88
CA ILE A 135 -12.48 6.47 -13.51
C ILE A 135 -13.96 6.34 -13.13
N GLY A 136 -14.38 5.12 -12.78
CA GLY A 136 -15.71 4.79 -12.27
C GLY A 136 -16.50 3.80 -13.14
N GLY A 137 -17.71 3.43 -12.68
CA GLY A 137 -18.64 2.56 -13.43
C GLY A 137 -18.47 1.05 -13.20
N VAL A 138 -19.06 0.52 -12.11
CA VAL A 138 -19.05 -0.91 -11.69
C VAL A 138 -17.81 -1.33 -10.89
N THR A 139 -17.41 -0.48 -9.95
CA THR A 139 -16.37 -0.72 -8.93
C THR A 139 -16.72 -1.84 -7.94
N THR A 140 -17.99 -2.25 -7.83
CA THR A 140 -18.46 -3.21 -6.83
C THR A 140 -17.82 -4.59 -6.99
N ARG A 141 -17.53 -5.03 -8.23
CA ARG A 141 -16.83 -6.30 -8.50
C ARG A 141 -15.35 -6.23 -8.10
N TRP A 142 -14.67 -5.14 -8.43
CA TRP A 142 -13.24 -4.93 -8.17
C TRP A 142 -12.93 -4.60 -6.71
N ARG A 143 -13.88 -3.97 -6.02
CA ARG A 143 -13.76 -3.62 -4.60
C ARG A 143 -13.52 -4.84 -3.72
N GLY A 144 -14.15 -5.97 -4.01
CA GLY A 144 -13.89 -7.23 -3.30
C GLY A 144 -12.44 -7.70 -3.48
N GLU A 145 -11.91 -7.64 -4.70
CA GLU A 145 -10.53 -8.04 -5.02
C GLU A 145 -9.51 -7.09 -4.38
N VAL A 146 -9.75 -5.78 -4.40
CA VAL A 146 -8.91 -4.78 -3.73
C VAL A 146 -8.87 -5.02 -2.21
N LEU A 147 -10.01 -5.29 -1.58
CA LEU A 147 -10.06 -5.56 -0.15
C LEU A 147 -9.40 -6.90 0.21
N HIS A 148 -9.50 -7.91 -0.67
CA HIS A 148 -8.80 -9.17 -0.51
C HIS A 148 -7.28 -8.99 -0.62
N ALA A 149 -6.81 -8.25 -1.63
CA ALA A 149 -5.39 -7.93 -1.77
C ALA A 149 -4.86 -7.08 -0.61
N LEU A 150 -5.69 -6.21 -0.02
CA LEU A 150 -5.34 -5.52 1.23
C LEU A 150 -5.19 -6.51 2.39
N ASP A 151 -6.09 -7.49 2.53
CA ASP A 151 -5.97 -8.53 3.56
C ASP A 151 -4.64 -9.28 3.44
N ASP A 152 -4.24 -9.66 2.23
CA ASP A 152 -2.93 -10.29 1.98
C ASP A 152 -1.75 -9.40 2.41
N VAL A 153 -1.82 -8.09 2.13
CA VAL A 153 -0.82 -7.12 2.60
C VAL A 153 -0.81 -7.03 4.12
N LEU A 154 -1.97 -6.99 4.77
CA LEU A 154 -2.08 -6.91 6.23
C LEU A 154 -1.61 -8.18 6.94
N ARG A 155 -1.72 -9.35 6.28
CA ARG A 155 -1.15 -10.62 6.76
C ARG A 155 0.38 -10.66 6.75
N HIS A 156 1.02 -9.76 6.00
CA HIS A 156 2.46 -9.67 5.86
C HIS A 156 2.99 -8.30 6.28
N LEU A 157 2.22 -7.56 7.07
CA LEU A 157 2.51 -6.18 7.42
C LEU A 157 3.74 -6.04 8.30
N VAL A 158 3.92 -6.97 9.23
CA VAL A 158 4.85 -6.80 10.36
C VAL A 158 5.99 -7.79 10.25
N ASP A 159 7.21 -7.30 10.45
CA ASP A 159 8.40 -8.14 10.64
C ASP A 159 8.49 -8.56 12.11
N GLU A 160 8.31 -9.86 12.38
CA GLU A 160 8.36 -10.43 13.73
C GLU A 160 9.69 -10.13 14.44
N THR A 161 10.81 -10.27 13.73
CA THR A 161 12.15 -10.13 14.31
C THR A 161 12.40 -8.66 14.67
N ALA A 162 12.12 -7.75 13.74
CA ALA A 162 12.26 -6.33 13.99
C ALA A 162 11.29 -5.86 15.09
N LEU A 163 10.04 -6.37 15.11
CA LEU A 163 9.05 -6.04 16.13
C LEU A 163 9.57 -6.35 17.53
N LEU A 164 10.05 -7.58 17.76
CA LEU A 164 10.57 -8.01 19.05
C LEU A 164 11.81 -7.21 19.47
N ALA A 165 12.73 -6.97 18.55
CA ALA A 165 13.93 -6.19 18.80
C ALA A 165 13.57 -4.74 19.17
N TYR A 166 12.66 -4.11 18.42
CA TYR A 166 12.23 -2.74 18.66
C TYR A 166 11.51 -2.57 19.99
N ILE A 167 10.59 -3.48 20.35
CA ILE A 167 9.88 -3.41 21.63
C ILE A 167 10.87 -3.46 22.80
N ARG A 168 11.84 -4.38 22.75
CA ARG A 168 12.80 -4.63 23.83
C ARG A 168 13.81 -3.49 23.99
N ALA A 169 14.32 -2.96 22.89
CA ALA A 169 15.41 -1.99 22.90
C ALA A 169 15.31 -1.01 21.70
N PRO A 170 14.37 -0.06 21.72
CA PRO A 170 14.25 0.96 20.68
C PRO A 170 15.54 1.80 20.66
N ASN A 171 16.00 2.15 19.45
CA ASN A 171 17.26 2.86 19.18
C ASN A 171 18.55 2.06 19.43
N ALA A 172 18.47 0.80 19.86
CA ALA A 172 19.65 -0.05 19.94
C ALA A 172 20.03 -0.56 18.54
N THR A 173 21.33 -0.58 18.26
CA THR A 173 21.85 -1.29 17.09
C THR A 173 21.98 -2.77 17.42
N ARG A 174 21.33 -3.63 16.65
CA ARG A 174 21.53 -5.08 16.77
C ARG A 174 22.66 -5.56 15.88
N GLN A 175 23.32 -6.62 16.30
CA GLN A 175 24.23 -7.38 15.46
C GLN A 175 23.46 -8.38 14.61
N ALA A 176 23.76 -8.45 13.32
CA ALA A 176 23.19 -9.44 12.43
C ALA A 176 23.71 -10.85 12.74
N ALA A 177 22.83 -11.84 12.68
CA ALA A 177 23.06 -13.28 12.79
C ALA A 177 22.44 -14.04 11.58
N PRO A 178 23.04 -13.95 10.38
CA PRO A 178 22.51 -14.54 9.15
C PRO A 178 22.32 -16.06 9.18
N ALA A 179 23.04 -16.75 10.06
CA ALA A 179 22.94 -18.21 10.19
C ALA A 179 21.66 -18.66 10.91
N THR A 180 21.00 -17.78 11.65
CA THR A 180 19.88 -18.15 12.53
C THR A 180 18.67 -17.25 12.41
N VAL A 181 18.80 -16.06 11.85
CA VAL A 181 17.70 -15.09 11.73
C VAL A 181 17.11 -15.11 10.33
N VAL A 182 15.78 -15.17 10.30
CA VAL A 182 14.94 -14.98 9.12
C VAL A 182 13.88 -13.96 9.50
N HIS A 183 13.81 -12.85 8.78
CA HIS A 183 12.78 -11.84 8.98
C HIS A 183 11.46 -12.37 8.45
N ARG A 184 10.58 -12.81 9.35
CA ARG A 184 9.29 -13.41 9.00
C ARG A 184 8.20 -12.36 9.05
N ALA A 185 7.32 -12.42 8.05
CA ALA A 185 6.10 -11.65 8.05
C ALA A 185 5.08 -12.31 8.98
N ILE A 186 4.42 -11.54 9.83
CA ILE A 186 3.28 -11.98 10.65
C ILE A 186 2.06 -11.11 10.41
N PRO A 187 0.84 -11.67 10.58
CA PRO A 187 -0.40 -10.92 10.41
C PRO A 187 -0.62 -9.95 11.57
N LEU A 188 -1.50 -8.96 11.34
CA LEU A 188 -1.78 -7.87 12.28
C LEU A 188 -2.26 -8.35 13.65
N ASP A 189 -3.11 -9.37 13.71
CA ASP A 189 -3.65 -9.96 14.94
C ASP A 189 -2.57 -10.68 15.76
N GLU A 190 -1.67 -11.41 15.10
CA GLU A 190 -0.50 -12.01 15.72
C GLU A 190 0.47 -10.94 16.24
N ALA A 191 0.72 -9.89 15.47
CA ALA A 191 1.55 -8.77 15.89
C ALA A 191 1.00 -8.03 17.12
N ILE A 192 -0.33 -7.82 17.18
CA ILE A 192 -1.00 -7.26 18.36
C ILE A 192 -0.81 -8.18 19.58
N THR A 193 -0.98 -9.49 19.38
CA THR A 193 -0.80 -10.47 20.46
C THR A 193 0.65 -10.49 20.96
N LEU A 194 1.62 -10.44 20.05
CA LEU A 194 3.04 -10.44 20.37
C LEU A 194 3.46 -9.15 21.09
N ALA A 195 2.97 -8.00 20.61
CA ALA A 195 3.22 -6.70 21.24
C ALA A 195 2.60 -6.63 22.65
N GLY A 196 1.40 -7.17 22.85
CA GLY A 196 0.75 -7.22 24.17
C GLY A 196 1.49 -8.09 25.19
N ARG A 197 2.21 -9.12 24.75
CA ARG A 197 2.96 -10.06 25.61
C ARG A 197 4.43 -9.69 25.82
N THR A 198 4.96 -8.79 25.00
CA THR A 198 6.37 -8.40 25.05
C THR A 198 6.53 -7.12 25.87
N ALA A 199 7.12 -7.23 27.05
CA ALA A 199 7.45 -6.06 27.86
C ALA A 199 8.68 -5.35 27.27
N GLY A 200 8.59 -4.02 27.14
CA GLY A 200 9.72 -3.21 26.75
C GLY A 200 9.37 -1.75 26.46
N PRO A 201 10.36 -0.85 26.45
CA PRO A 201 10.15 0.58 26.26
C PRO A 201 9.54 0.96 24.89
N GLY A 202 9.68 0.12 23.86
CA GLY A 202 9.07 0.35 22.54
C GLY A 202 7.60 -0.09 22.43
N GLN A 203 7.06 -0.77 23.45
CA GLN A 203 5.74 -1.42 23.39
C GLN A 203 4.60 -0.43 23.11
N ALA A 204 4.57 0.70 23.82
CA ALA A 204 3.48 1.67 23.72
C ALA A 204 3.37 2.27 22.31
N GLN A 205 4.51 2.58 21.69
CA GLN A 205 4.56 3.14 20.33
C GLN A 205 4.12 2.11 19.28
N VAL A 206 4.62 0.88 19.38
CA VAL A 206 4.20 -0.23 18.51
C VAL A 206 2.69 -0.47 18.63
N GLN A 207 2.15 -0.52 19.84
CA GLN A 207 0.72 -0.75 20.05
C GLN A 207 -0.13 0.39 19.47
N ALA A 208 0.32 1.65 19.60
CA ALA A 208 -0.36 2.78 19.00
C ALA A 208 -0.43 2.66 17.48
N ILE A 209 0.66 2.25 16.82
CA ILE A 209 0.71 2.06 15.36
C ILE A 209 -0.20 0.89 14.93
N LEU A 210 -0.11 -0.26 15.60
CA LEU A 210 -0.95 -1.44 15.33
C LEU A 210 -2.44 -1.12 15.44
N ASN A 211 -2.83 -0.34 16.46
CA ASN A 211 -4.22 0.10 16.63
C ASN A 211 -4.69 1.00 15.47
N ARG A 212 -3.83 1.89 14.95
CA ARG A 212 -4.19 2.71 13.79
C ARG A 212 -4.36 1.86 12.53
N TYR A 213 -3.54 0.82 12.35
CA TYR A 213 -3.65 -0.09 11.20
C TYR A 213 -4.99 -0.83 11.11
N GLN A 214 -5.68 -1.04 12.24
CA GLN A 214 -7.03 -1.62 12.24
C GLN A 214 -8.05 -0.80 11.45
N SER A 215 -7.80 0.51 11.25
CA SER A 215 -8.69 1.39 10.49
C SER A 215 -8.45 1.38 8.97
N LEU A 216 -7.33 0.80 8.50
CA LEU A 216 -6.97 0.80 7.08
C LEU A 216 -8.03 0.16 6.18
N PRO A 217 -8.64 -1.00 6.51
CA PRO A 217 -9.68 -1.60 5.67
C PRO A 217 -10.87 -0.66 5.46
N GLY A 218 -11.34 -0.01 6.51
CA GLY A 218 -12.48 0.93 6.44
C GLY A 218 -12.15 2.19 5.62
N LEU A 219 -10.93 2.70 5.73
CA LEU A 219 -10.49 3.86 4.96
C LEU A 219 -10.26 3.53 3.49
N LEU A 220 -9.69 2.36 3.18
CA LEU A 220 -9.54 1.92 1.80
C LEU A 220 -10.91 1.67 1.17
N ASP A 221 -11.83 1.06 1.90
CA ASP A 221 -13.22 0.90 1.49
C ASP A 221 -13.89 2.26 1.20
N GLY A 222 -13.66 3.23 2.08
CA GLY A 222 -14.11 4.60 1.92
C GLY A 222 -13.58 5.27 0.65
N LEU A 223 -12.29 5.12 0.35
CA LEU A 223 -11.68 5.58 -0.91
C LEU A 223 -12.35 4.92 -2.11
N MET A 224 -12.47 3.59 -2.08
CA MET A 224 -13.07 2.79 -3.16
C MET A 224 -14.50 3.22 -3.47
N ARG A 225 -15.30 3.53 -2.45
CA ARG A 225 -16.66 4.02 -2.61
C ARG A 225 -16.75 5.38 -3.32
N ARG A 226 -15.68 6.18 -3.33
CA ARG A 226 -15.66 7.47 -4.04
C ARG A 226 -15.35 7.32 -5.53
N PHE A 227 -14.95 6.14 -5.96
CA PHE A 227 -14.83 5.79 -7.38
C PHE A 227 -16.14 5.25 -7.98
N GLU A 228 -17.17 4.88 -7.20
CA GLU A 228 -18.43 4.32 -7.73
C GLU A 228 -19.34 5.36 -8.42
N GLY A 229 -18.87 6.60 -8.59
CA GLY A 229 -19.59 7.70 -9.24
C GLY A 229 -19.66 7.62 -10.77
N PRO A 230 -20.23 8.64 -11.43
CA PRO A 230 -20.29 8.67 -12.89
C PRO A 230 -18.88 8.74 -13.47
N VAL A 231 -18.67 8.05 -14.59
CA VAL A 231 -17.37 7.99 -15.26
C VAL A 231 -16.91 9.40 -15.61
N LYS A 232 -15.72 9.80 -15.19
CA LYS A 232 -15.13 11.10 -15.55
C LYS A 232 -13.93 10.93 -16.45
N ARG A 233 -13.72 11.90 -17.35
CA ARG A 233 -12.56 12.02 -18.24
C ARG A 233 -11.66 13.19 -17.84
N LEU A 234 -10.35 12.94 -17.73
CA LEU A 234 -9.35 13.98 -17.49
C LEU A 234 -9.14 14.86 -18.74
N ASP A 235 -9.07 16.18 -18.55
CA ASP A 235 -8.49 17.12 -19.51
C ASP A 235 -7.06 17.48 -19.04
N PRO A 236 -6.01 17.05 -19.77
CA PRO A 236 -4.63 17.26 -19.36
C PRO A 236 -4.19 18.74 -19.39
N ASN A 237 -4.89 19.59 -20.14
CA ASN A 237 -4.54 21.01 -20.25
C ASN A 237 -5.03 21.83 -19.05
N THR A 238 -6.17 21.43 -18.47
CA THR A 238 -6.80 22.13 -17.35
C THR A 238 -6.65 21.37 -16.02
N ASN A 239 -6.16 20.13 -16.05
CA ASN A 239 -6.25 19.18 -14.94
C ASN A 239 -7.70 19.01 -14.42
N GLY A 240 -8.69 19.28 -15.28
CA GLY A 240 -10.12 19.23 -14.99
C GLY A 240 -10.73 17.88 -15.34
N TRP A 241 -11.91 17.60 -14.77
CA TRP A 241 -12.64 16.36 -15.00
C TRP A 241 -14.00 16.64 -15.61
N THR A 242 -14.28 16.02 -16.76
CA THR A 242 -15.59 16.08 -17.42
C THR A 242 -16.37 14.81 -17.13
N VAL A 243 -17.59 14.92 -16.63
CA VAL A 243 -18.49 13.77 -16.47
C VAL A 243 -18.92 13.27 -17.84
N LEU A 244 -18.73 11.97 -18.11
CA LEU A 244 -19.20 11.34 -19.34
C LEU A 244 -20.68 10.97 -19.20
N PRO A 245 -21.47 11.07 -20.30
CA PRO A 245 -22.84 10.60 -20.32
C PRO A 245 -22.91 9.13 -19.91
N SER A 246 -23.91 8.77 -19.10
CA SER A 246 -24.26 7.37 -18.89
C SER A 246 -24.74 6.77 -20.22
N ALA A 247 -24.16 5.64 -20.62
CA ALA A 247 -24.63 4.88 -21.78
C ALA A 247 -26.00 4.22 -21.50
#